data_AF-A0A2K2TGK4-F1
#
_entry.id   AF-A0A2K2TGK4-F1
#
_cell.length_a   1.000
_cell.length_b   1.000
_cell.length_c   1.000
_cell.angle_alpha   90.00
_cell.angle_beta   90.00
_cell.angle_gamma   90.00
#
_symmetry.space_group_name_H-M   'P 1'
#
loop_
_entity.id
_entity.type
_entity.pdbx_description
1 polymer ?
#
loop_
_entity_poly.entity_id
_entity_poly.type
_entity_poly.pdbx_seq_one_letter_code
_entity_poly.pdbx_strand_id
1 'polypeptide(L)'
;MPRHQPSAYLSQTARREGWLALPPCRWVALLIFTLVARHLANPFIATVYVLYMAGMGTCMGSVMTSALRTLADNQQTEGNAILNTLQQFAGAVGTSLSAVVVAQSQTYLAGSQAYTTAVGTQNAFIMLTVFATVIWFSYFKVIK
;
A
#
# COMPACT_ATOMS: atom_id res chain seq x y z
N MET A 1 21.45 7.92 30.75
CA MET A 1 22.00 6.55 30.62
C MET A 1 21.86 6.11 29.17
N PRO A 2 22.95 5.93 28.39
CA PRO A 2 22.82 5.44 27.03
C PRO A 2 22.67 3.92 27.06
N ARG A 3 21.53 3.41 26.57
CA ARG A 3 21.31 1.97 26.39
C ARG A 3 22.05 1.54 25.12
N HIS A 4 23.19 0.86 25.28
CA HIS A 4 23.74 0.02 24.23
C HIS A 4 22.74 -1.10 23.93
N GLN A 5 21.87 -0.93 22.93
CA GLN A 5 21.06 -2.02 22.40
C GLN A 5 21.89 -2.80 21.36
N PRO A 6 22.12 -4.11 21.52
CA PRO A 6 22.93 -4.90 20.60
C PRO A 6 22.25 -4.97 19.22
N SER A 7 23.01 -4.67 18.15
CA SER A 7 22.58 -4.65 16.74
C SER A 7 21.77 -5.88 16.27
N ALA A 8 21.99 -7.05 16.90
CA ALA A 8 21.26 -8.29 16.62
C ALA A 8 19.76 -8.26 17.03
N TYR A 9 19.36 -7.40 17.98
CA TYR A 9 17.96 -7.26 18.37
C TYR A 9 17.14 -6.46 17.37
N LEU A 10 17.74 -5.42 16.76
CA LEU A 10 17.07 -4.57 15.77
C LEU A 10 16.69 -5.35 14.49
N SER A 11 17.53 -6.30 14.07
CA SER A 11 17.27 -7.14 12.89
C SER A 11 16.15 -8.16 13.14
N GLN A 12 16.05 -8.72 14.36
CA GLN A 12 14.97 -9.63 14.72
C GLN A 12 13.62 -8.91 14.90
N THR A 13 13.59 -7.72 15.51
CA THR A 13 12.35 -6.92 15.62
C THR A 13 11.89 -6.39 14.27
N ALA A 14 12.79 -5.89 13.41
CA ALA A 14 12.43 -5.44 12.06
C ALA A 14 11.86 -6.58 11.18
N ARG A 15 12.40 -7.79 11.32
CA ARG A 15 11.91 -8.99 10.61
C ARG A 15 10.56 -9.50 11.15
N ARG A 16 10.29 -9.32 12.45
CA ARG A 16 8.98 -9.62 13.07
C ARG A 16 7.90 -8.59 12.73
N GLU A 17 8.28 -7.31 12.73
CA GLU A 17 7.37 -6.19 12.46
C GLU A 17 6.99 -6.12 10.98
N GLY A 18 7.87 -6.52 10.07
CA GLY A 18 7.50 -6.63 8.65
C GLY A 18 6.57 -7.81 8.32
N TRP A 19 6.58 -8.87 9.14
CA TRP A 19 5.57 -9.95 9.09
C TRP A 19 4.19 -9.50 9.61
N LEU A 20 4.16 -8.52 10.53
CA LEU A 20 2.95 -7.88 11.06
C LEU A 20 2.46 -6.68 10.21
N ALA A 21 3.36 -6.04 9.46
CA ALA A 21 3.08 -4.90 8.59
C ALA A 21 2.36 -5.25 7.28
N LEU A 22 2.28 -6.55 6.98
CA LEU A 22 1.59 -7.09 5.82
C LEU A 22 0.47 -8.03 6.32
N PRO A 23 -0.53 -7.50 7.05
CA PRO A 23 -1.55 -8.34 7.62
C PRO A 23 -2.31 -9.02 6.49
N PRO A 24 -2.62 -10.32 6.62
CA PRO A 24 -3.35 -11.08 5.61
C PRO A 24 -4.68 -10.41 5.23
N CYS A 25 -5.23 -9.54 6.08
CA CYS A 25 -6.41 -8.74 5.79
C CYS A 25 -6.25 -7.80 4.58
N ARG A 26 -5.06 -7.23 4.31
CA ARG A 26 -4.82 -6.37 3.12
C ARG A 26 -4.88 -7.18 1.83
N TRP A 27 -4.36 -8.40 1.86
CA TRP A 27 -4.41 -9.32 0.73
C TRP A 27 -5.81 -9.88 0.49
N VAL A 28 -6.50 -10.25 1.57
CA VAL A 28 -7.88 -10.69 1.55
C VAL A 28 -8.79 -9.57 1.02
N ALA A 29 -8.57 -8.32 1.43
CA ALA A 29 -9.33 -7.18 0.93
C ALA A 29 -9.14 -6.95 -0.58
N LEU A 30 -7.91 -7.06 -1.10
CA LEU A 30 -7.62 -6.96 -2.54
C LEU A 30 -8.23 -8.11 -3.35
N LEU A 31 -8.18 -9.34 -2.84
CA LEU A 31 -8.81 -10.51 -3.48
C LEU A 31 -10.33 -10.36 -3.53
N ILE A 32 -10.96 -9.89 -2.46
CA ILE A 32 -12.39 -9.60 -2.41
C ILE A 32 -12.75 -8.48 -3.41
N PHE A 33 -11.94 -7.42 -3.49
CA PHE A 33 -12.13 -6.35 -4.47
C PHE A 33 -12.08 -6.87 -5.90
N THR A 34 -11.11 -7.74 -6.21
CA THR A 34 -10.88 -8.26 -7.56
C THR A 34 -11.99 -9.22 -8.01
N LEU A 35 -12.52 -10.03 -7.09
CA LEU A 35 -13.56 -11.02 -7.38
C LEU A 35 -14.98 -10.40 -7.45
N VAL A 36 -15.23 -9.31 -6.71
CA VAL A 36 -16.56 -8.70 -6.58
C VAL A 36 -16.72 -7.41 -7.40
N ALA A 37 -15.65 -6.92 -8.05
CA ALA A 37 -15.67 -5.72 -8.92
C ALA A 37 -16.77 -5.73 -10.01
N ARG A 38 -17.33 -6.89 -10.37
CA ARG A 38 -18.40 -7.01 -11.37
C ARG A 38 -19.82 -6.77 -10.82
N HIS A 39 -20.01 -6.65 -9.50
CA HIS A 39 -21.29 -6.24 -8.89
C HIS A 39 -21.13 -4.86 -8.21
N LEU A 40 -21.35 -3.82 -9.02
CA LEU A 40 -21.28 -2.41 -8.64
C LEU A 40 -22.40 -2.03 -7.65
N ALA A 41 -22.19 -2.26 -6.35
CA ALA A 41 -22.93 -1.58 -5.31
C ALA A 41 -22.01 -0.62 -4.56
N ASN A 42 -22.24 0.70 -4.69
CA ASN A 42 -21.53 1.78 -3.98
C ASN A 42 -21.21 1.52 -2.48
N PRO A 43 -22.11 0.96 -1.66
CA PRO A 43 -21.79 0.71 -0.24
C PRO A 43 -20.73 -0.38 -0.03
N PHE A 44 -20.60 -1.35 -0.94
CA PHE A 44 -19.62 -2.42 -0.82
C PHE A 44 -18.18 -1.90 -0.99
N ILE A 45 -17.96 -1.03 -1.98
CA ILE A 45 -16.69 -0.34 -2.21
C ILE A 45 -16.29 0.46 -0.97
N ALA A 46 -17.24 1.17 -0.35
CA ALA A 46 -17.00 1.95 0.87
C ALA A 46 -16.58 1.05 2.05
N THR A 47 -17.28 -0.06 2.28
CA THR A 47 -16.92 -1.01 3.36
C THR A 47 -15.53 -1.58 3.16
N VAL A 48 -15.18 -2.00 1.95
CA VAL A 48 -13.85 -2.55 1.67
C VAL A 48 -12.76 -1.47 1.78
N TYR A 49 -13.04 -0.24 1.35
CA TYR A 49 -12.13 0.89 1.53
C TYR A 49 -11.87 1.22 3.01
N VAL A 50 -12.90 1.16 3.86
CA VAL A 50 -12.76 1.36 5.31
C VAL A 50 -11.87 0.26 5.91
N LEU A 51 -12.08 -1.00 5.55
CA LEU A 51 -11.23 -2.10 6.00
C LEU A 51 -9.78 -1.95 5.51
N TYR A 52 -9.59 -1.49 4.27
CA TYR A 52 -8.27 -1.21 3.70
C TYR A 52 -7.56 -0.08 4.46
N MET A 53 -8.24 1.04 4.73
CA MET A 53 -7.68 2.17 5.47
C MET A 53 -7.39 1.82 6.93
N ALA A 54 -8.24 1.00 7.57
CA ALA A 54 -7.99 0.49 8.92
C ALA A 54 -6.71 -0.37 8.95
N GLY A 55 -6.53 -1.29 8.00
CA GLY A 55 -5.31 -2.10 7.89
C GLY A 55 -4.06 -1.28 7.55
N MET A 56 -4.18 -0.26 6.69
CA MET A 56 -3.08 0.69 6.41
C MET A 56 -2.62 1.42 7.66
N GLY A 57 -3.56 1.96 8.46
CA GLY A 57 -3.25 2.75 9.65
C GLY A 57 -2.46 1.96 10.68
N THR A 58 -2.84 0.69 10.91
CA THR A 58 -2.13 -0.17 11.87
C THR A 58 -0.71 -0.53 11.44
N CYS A 59 -0.46 -0.68 10.13
CA CYS A 59 0.82 -1.16 9.62
C CYS A 59 1.81 -0.04 9.31
N MET A 60 1.33 1.05 8.73
CA MET A 60 2.21 2.15 8.31
C MET A 60 2.82 2.86 9.52
N GLY A 61 2.06 2.99 10.61
CA GLY A 61 2.56 3.53 11.89
C GLY A 61 3.67 2.67 12.50
N SER A 62 3.52 1.34 12.51
CA SER A 62 4.56 0.44 13.00
C SER A 62 5.79 0.46 12.09
N VAL A 63 5.63 0.38 10.76
CA VAL A 63 6.77 0.36 9.82
C VAL A 63 7.58 1.66 9.88
N MET A 64 6.92 2.82 9.89
CA MET A 64 7.62 4.10 10.01
C MET A 64 8.39 4.20 11.32
N THR A 65 7.77 3.79 12.43
CA THR A 65 8.41 3.80 13.74
C THR A 65 9.63 2.89 13.77
N SER A 66 9.52 1.67 13.23
CA SER A 66 10.64 0.73 13.12
C SER A 66 11.76 1.26 12.22
N ALA A 67 11.41 1.90 11.10
CA ALA A 67 12.38 2.51 10.19
C ALA A 67 13.17 3.63 10.89
N LEU A 68 12.48 4.52 11.61
CA LEU A 68 13.12 5.62 12.35
C LEU A 68 14.01 5.12 13.50
N ARG A 69 13.64 4.02 14.16
CA ARG A 69 14.46 3.40 15.21
C ARG A 69 15.78 2.82 14.71
N THR A 70 15.99 2.72 13.39
CA THR A 70 17.30 2.34 12.83
C THR A 70 18.27 3.53 12.72
N LEU A 71 17.76 4.76 12.88
CA LEU A 71 18.55 6.00 12.87
C LEU A 71 18.88 6.46 14.30
N ALA A 72 19.98 7.19 14.44
CA ALA A 72 20.34 7.85 15.70
C ALA A 72 19.27 8.89 16.09
N ASP A 73 19.09 9.13 17.39
CA ASP A 73 18.02 10.01 17.91
C ASP A 73 18.06 11.43 17.30
N ASN A 74 19.25 11.95 17.00
CA ASN A 74 19.42 13.25 16.35
C ASN A 74 19.03 13.27 14.86
N GLN A 75 18.93 12.11 14.21
CA GLN A 75 18.59 11.98 12.79
C GLN A 75 17.13 11.55 12.56
N GLN A 76 16.39 11.17 13.62
CA GLN A 76 15.00 10.72 13.48
C GLN A 76 14.06 11.79 12.92
N THR A 77 14.28 13.07 13.24
CA THR A 77 13.48 14.18 12.70
C THR A 77 13.65 14.31 11.19
N GLU A 78 14.89 14.24 10.69
CA GLU A 78 15.19 14.28 9.25
C GLU A 78 14.68 13.02 8.55
N GLY A 79 14.87 11.86 9.17
CA GLY A 79 14.34 10.59 8.68
C GLY A 79 12.81 10.63 8.53
N ASN A 80 12.09 11.25 9.47
CA ASN A 80 10.65 11.39 9.41
C ASN A 80 10.22 12.30 8.25
N ALA A 81 10.94 13.40 8.02
CA ALA A 81 10.68 14.28 6.88
C ALA A 81 10.88 13.56 5.53
N ILE A 82 11.95 12.77 5.41
CA ILE A 82 12.22 11.95 4.21
C ILE A 82 11.11 10.92 4.00
N LEU A 83 10.74 10.18 5.05
CA LEU A 83 9.67 9.17 4.96
C LEU A 83 8.33 9.80 4.55
N ASN A 84 7.97 10.96 5.10
CA ASN A 84 6.75 11.68 4.69
C ASN A 84 6.81 12.15 3.24
N THR A 85 7.97 12.67 2.80
CA THR A 85 8.17 13.12 1.41
C THR A 85 8.05 11.96 0.43
N LEU A 86 8.67 10.82 0.74
CA LEU A 86 8.56 9.59 -0.06
C LEU A 86 7.11 9.08 -0.11
N GLN A 87 6.38 9.13 1.00
CA GLN A 87 4.97 8.74 1.05
C GLN A 87 4.09 9.65 0.17
N GLN A 88 4.29 10.97 0.24
CA GLN A 88 3.55 11.92 -0.59
C GLN A 88 3.88 11.74 -2.07
N PHE A 89 5.16 11.55 -2.40
CA PHE A 89 5.59 11.26 -3.77
C PHE A 89 4.96 9.96 -4.30
N ALA A 90 5.06 8.86 -3.54
CA ALA A 90 4.46 7.59 -3.91
C ALA A 90 2.94 7.67 -4.07
N GLY A 91 2.26 8.42 -3.19
CA GLY A 91 0.82 8.68 -3.28
C GLY A 91 0.43 9.46 -4.53
N ALA A 92 1.20 10.50 -4.88
CA ALA A 92 0.98 11.30 -6.08
C ALA A 92 1.18 10.47 -7.36
N VAL A 93 2.25 9.68 -7.43
CA VAL A 93 2.54 8.78 -8.57
C VAL A 93 1.47 7.69 -8.70
N GLY A 94 1.05 7.07 -7.60
CA GLY A 94 0.01 6.03 -7.63
C GLY A 94 -1.34 6.56 -8.14
N THR A 95 -1.71 7.76 -7.70
CA THR A 95 -2.96 8.41 -8.11
C THR A 95 -2.91 8.82 -9.58
N SER A 96 -1.81 9.41 -10.05
CA SER A 96 -1.66 9.84 -11.44
C SER A 96 -1.68 8.67 -12.41
N LEU A 97 -0.97 7.57 -12.11
CA LEU A 97 -1.00 6.35 -12.92
C LEU A 97 -2.41 5.76 -13.00
N SER A 98 -3.12 5.68 -11.87
CA SER A 98 -4.49 5.18 -11.82
C SER A 98 -5.43 6.05 -12.66
N ALA A 99 -5.29 7.38 -12.58
CA ALA A 99 -6.08 8.32 -13.36
C ALA A 99 -5.82 8.17 -14.87
N VAL A 100 -4.57 8.00 -15.28
CA VAL A 100 -4.20 7.76 -16.69
C VAL A 100 -4.84 6.49 -17.22
N VAL A 101 -4.82 5.39 -16.46
CA VAL A 101 -5.44 4.11 -16.86
C VAL A 101 -6.95 4.27 -17.06
N VAL A 102 -7.63 4.98 -16.14
CA VAL A 102 -9.07 5.25 -16.27
C VAL A 102 -9.36 6.14 -17.47
N ALA A 103 -8.61 7.22 -17.65
CA ALA A 103 -8.75 8.15 -18.77
C ALA A 103 -8.50 7.48 -20.13
N GLN A 104 -7.55 6.55 -20.18
CA GLN A 104 -7.28 5.73 -21.36
C GLN A 104 -8.52 4.89 -21.70
N SER A 105 -9.12 4.19 -20.74
CA SER A 105 -10.35 3.43 -21.00
C SER A 105 -11.53 4.31 -21.41
N GLN A 106 -11.64 5.55 -20.92
CA GLN A 106 -12.64 6.51 -21.38
C GLN A 106 -12.42 6.99 -22.83
N THR A 107 -11.17 6.97 -23.31
CA THR A 107 -10.80 7.47 -24.65
C THR A 107 -10.93 6.39 -25.73
N TYR A 108 -10.60 5.14 -25.42
CA TYR A 108 -10.51 4.06 -26.42
C TYR A 108 -11.71 3.11 -26.45
N LEU A 109 -12.58 3.08 -25.43
CA LEU A 109 -13.82 2.31 -25.47
C LEU A 109 -14.99 3.18 -25.94
N ALA A 110 -15.76 2.67 -26.90
CA ALA A 110 -17.05 3.24 -27.28
C ALA A 110 -18.13 2.77 -26.28
N GLY A 111 -18.84 3.72 -25.66
CA GLY A 111 -19.92 3.42 -24.71
C GLY A 111 -20.32 4.63 -23.86
N SER A 112 -21.27 4.44 -22.94
CA SER A 112 -21.61 5.46 -21.94
C SER A 112 -20.41 5.74 -21.03
N GLN A 113 -20.25 7.01 -20.62
CA GLN A 113 -19.19 7.44 -19.69
C GLN A 113 -19.17 6.60 -18.40
N ALA A 114 -20.34 6.18 -17.91
CA ALA A 114 -20.43 5.31 -16.73
C ALA A 114 -19.80 3.93 -16.98
N TYR A 115 -20.03 3.35 -18.16
CA TYR A 115 -19.51 2.04 -18.55
C TYR A 115 -17.98 2.08 -18.77
N THR A 116 -17.50 3.08 -19.52
CA THR A 116 -16.06 3.20 -19.81
C THR A 116 -15.24 3.53 -18.57
N THR A 117 -15.79 4.32 -17.65
CA THR A 117 -15.18 4.57 -16.33
C THR A 117 -15.15 3.30 -15.49
N ALA A 118 -16.23 2.53 -15.44
CA ALA A 118 -16.27 1.29 -14.66
C ALA A 118 -15.19 0.28 -15.14
N VAL A 119 -15.04 0.12 -16.46
CA VAL A 119 -14.00 -0.73 -17.06
C VAL A 119 -12.61 -0.18 -16.76
N GLY A 120 -12.41 1.14 -16.88
CA GLY A 120 -11.12 1.78 -16.57
C GLY A 120 -10.73 1.63 -15.11
N THR A 121 -11.68 1.79 -14.19
CA THR A 121 -11.45 1.58 -12.75
C THR A 121 -11.11 0.13 -12.45
N GLN A 122 -11.74 -0.83 -13.13
CA GLN A 122 -11.39 -2.24 -13.01
C GLN A 122 -9.94 -2.51 -13.46
N ASN A 123 -9.52 -1.95 -14.59
CA ASN A 123 -8.12 -2.07 -15.05
C ASN A 123 -7.13 -1.41 -14.10
N ALA A 124 -7.46 -0.25 -13.53
CA ALA A 124 -6.62 0.40 -12.51
C ALA A 124 -6.46 -0.49 -11.27
N PHE A 125 -7.52 -1.14 -10.80
CA PHE A 125 -7.42 -2.09 -9.68
C PHE A 125 -6.59 -3.33 -10.01
N ILE A 126 -6.68 -3.87 -11.23
CA ILE A 126 -5.82 -4.98 -11.68
C ILE A 126 -4.35 -4.55 -11.65
N MET A 127 -4.03 -3.37 -12.18
CA MET A 127 -2.67 -2.82 -12.16
C MET A 127 -2.14 -2.70 -10.73
N LEU A 128 -2.92 -2.11 -9.82
CA LEU A 128 -2.54 -1.98 -8.41
C LEU A 128 -2.35 -3.33 -7.72
N THR A 129 -3.16 -4.33 -8.08
CA THR A 129 -3.02 -5.70 -7.56
C THR A 129 -1.72 -6.35 -8.03
N VAL A 130 -1.32 -6.15 -9.29
CA VAL A 130 -0.03 -6.62 -9.81
C VAL A 130 1.14 -5.94 -9.09
N PHE A 131 1.07 -4.64 -8.83
CA PHE A 131 2.12 -3.97 -8.05
C PHE A 131 2.19 -4.52 -6.61
N ALA A 132 1.04 -4.74 -5.96
CA ALA A 132 1.01 -5.33 -4.63
C ALA A 132 1.62 -6.74 -4.60
N THR A 133 1.35 -7.57 -5.61
CA THR A 133 1.91 -8.93 -5.68
C THR A 133 3.41 -8.91 -5.92
N VAL A 134 3.91 -8.03 -6.80
CA VAL A 134 5.35 -7.84 -7.04
C VAL A 134 6.07 -7.37 -5.77
N ILE A 135 5.51 -6.38 -5.06
CA ILE A 135 6.08 -5.87 -3.81
C ILE A 135 6.17 -6.99 -2.76
N TRP A 136 5.10 -7.77 -2.62
CA TRP A 136 5.08 -8.91 -1.71
C TRP A 136 6.14 -9.95 -2.09
N PHE A 137 6.22 -10.37 -3.35
CA PHE A 137 7.25 -11.32 -3.80
C PHE A 137 8.68 -10.80 -3.57
N SER A 138 8.93 -9.51 -3.84
CA SER A 138 10.22 -8.86 -3.57
C SER A 138 10.60 -8.97 -2.08
N TYR A 139 9.63 -8.73 -1.20
CA TYR A 139 9.81 -8.86 0.25
C TYR A 139 10.23 -10.28 0.66
N PHE A 140 9.62 -11.32 0.07
CA PHE A 140 10.04 -12.72 0.33
C PHE A 140 11.45 -13.03 -0.16
N LYS A 141 11.92 -12.38 -1.24
CA LYS A 141 13.27 -12.58 -1.76
C LYS A 141 14.34 -11.84 -0.95
N VAL A 142 13.99 -10.73 -0.31
CA VAL A 142 14.89 -9.94 0.54
C VAL A 142 15.10 -10.56 1.93
N ILE A 143 14.16 -11.38 2.40
CA ILE A 143 14.18 -11.96 3.76
C ILE A 143 14.74 -13.38 3.80
N LYS A 144 14.91 -14.02 2.64
CA LYS A 144 15.73 -15.22 2.48
C LYS A 144 17.17 -14.80 2.21
#